data_AF-A0A4Q4XBU1-F1
#
_entry.id   AF-A0A4Q4XBU1-F1
#
_cell.length_a   1.000
_cell.length_b   1.000
_cell.length_c   1.000
_cell.angle_alpha   90.00
_cell.angle_beta   90.00
_cell.angle_gamma   90.00
#
_symmetry.space_group_name_H-M   'P 1'
#
loop_
_entity.id
_entity.type
_entity.pdbx_description
1 polymer ?
#
loop_
_entity_poly.entity_id
_entity_poly.type
_entity_poly.pdbx_seq_one_letter_code
_entity_poly.pdbx_strand_id
1 'polypeptide(L)'
;MKFNKLFFLAVLTGGNLASGQKVHGEGAEGTEMGPVAFLWPADRPWSADADNIAPCGSASGPTNRTDFPLSQGSVSLSIADDAWNVAFSIAYDNDPKAQSDFTQQVVDNITAIEAGHQCYKVADIPDTVGPGTNATIQLEYWSSMDDELGGRNQSFYACADITFVDIKDFDIQVPCFDVKASEFNLPKDDSGSDSATTEPSASGEVNAENSGDFGSGLTSGAKAGIAVGVIVASLAVVGAVAFVVLRKRKSAPVDQERAIPASKGMAEVASVNSRN
;
A
#
# COMPACT_ATOMS: atom_id res chain seq x y z
N MET A 1 12.25 68.09 -0.09
CA MET A 1 12.76 67.66 -1.41
C MET A 1 13.03 66.17 -1.37
N LYS A 2 12.41 65.44 -2.31
CA LYS A 2 12.77 64.11 -2.86
C LYS A 2 12.62 62.88 -1.96
N PHE A 3 11.41 62.30 -2.02
CA PHE A 3 11.18 60.85 -1.90
C PHE A 3 11.94 60.11 -3.01
N ASN A 4 12.76 59.12 -2.68
CA ASN A 4 13.39 58.24 -3.66
C ASN A 4 12.79 56.84 -3.53
N LYS A 5 11.92 56.48 -4.49
CA LYS A 5 11.36 55.15 -4.67
C LYS A 5 12.38 54.30 -5.41
N LEU A 6 12.92 53.28 -4.77
CA LEU A 6 13.65 52.20 -5.44
C LEU A 6 12.83 50.92 -5.26
N PHE A 7 12.06 50.60 -6.32
CA PHE A 7 11.46 49.29 -6.53
C PHE A 7 12.57 48.33 -6.96
N PHE A 8 12.87 47.33 -6.15
CA PHE A 8 13.59 46.13 -6.60
C PHE A 8 12.56 45.07 -6.99
N LEU A 9 12.46 44.82 -8.28
CA LEU A 9 11.79 43.64 -8.84
C LEU A 9 12.70 42.43 -8.60
N ALA A 10 12.41 41.66 -7.55
CA ALA A 10 12.95 40.31 -7.40
C ALA A 10 12.04 39.35 -8.19
N VAL A 11 12.44 39.02 -9.42
CA VAL A 11 11.91 37.86 -10.13
C VAL A 11 12.53 36.62 -9.48
N LEU A 12 11.83 36.06 -8.50
CA LEU A 12 12.09 34.70 -8.05
C LEU A 12 11.51 33.77 -9.10
N THR A 13 12.38 33.26 -9.96
CA THR A 13 12.12 32.05 -10.74
C THR A 13 11.85 30.92 -9.74
N GLY A 14 10.57 30.61 -9.54
CA GLY A 14 10.12 29.43 -8.81
C GLY A 14 10.53 28.17 -9.58
N GLY A 15 11.77 27.74 -9.38
CA GLY A 15 12.18 26.38 -9.69
C GLY A 15 11.53 25.48 -8.63
N ASN A 16 10.45 24.80 -9.00
CA ASN A 16 10.02 23.61 -8.29
C ASN A 16 11.15 22.58 -8.40
N LEU A 17 12.04 22.56 -7.40
CA LEU A 17 12.71 21.33 -7.03
C LEU A 17 11.67 20.44 -6.36
N ALA A 18 10.76 19.90 -7.18
CA ALA A 18 10.11 18.64 -6.84
C ALA A 18 11.22 17.60 -6.94
N SER A 19 11.95 17.41 -5.85
CA SER A 19 12.59 16.12 -5.62
C SER A 19 11.48 15.10 -5.79
N GLY A 20 11.57 14.28 -6.84
CA GLY A 20 10.61 13.22 -7.14
C GLY A 20 10.63 12.22 -6.00
N GLN A 21 9.91 12.52 -4.94
CA GLN A 21 9.54 11.55 -3.94
C GLN A 21 8.49 10.71 -4.64
N LYS A 22 8.90 9.53 -5.11
CA LYS A 22 8.01 8.53 -5.68
C LYS A 22 6.89 8.33 -4.67
N VAL A 23 5.70 8.79 -5.03
CA VAL A 23 4.50 8.58 -4.21
C VAL A 23 4.22 7.09 -4.31
N HIS A 24 3.86 6.47 -3.20
CA HIS A 24 3.33 5.12 -3.24
C HIS A 24 2.16 5.08 -4.22
N GLY A 25 2.06 4.01 -5.02
CA GLY A 25 1.18 4.00 -6.19
C GLY A 25 1.89 4.01 -7.54
N GLU A 26 3.19 4.33 -7.59
CA GLU A 26 3.97 4.35 -8.82
C GLU A 26 4.89 3.12 -8.95
N GLY A 27 4.93 2.46 -10.11
CA GLY A 27 5.80 1.29 -10.34
C GLY A 27 5.23 -0.03 -9.79
N ALA A 28 6.08 -1.05 -9.61
CA ALA A 28 5.64 -2.40 -9.24
C ALA A 28 5.19 -2.50 -7.77
N GLU A 29 6.02 -2.05 -6.83
CA GLU A 29 5.67 -2.00 -5.40
C GLU A 29 4.57 -1.00 -5.08
N GLY A 30 4.40 0.05 -5.90
CA GLY A 30 3.26 0.95 -5.78
C GLY A 30 1.91 0.29 -6.05
N THR A 31 1.87 -0.98 -6.46
CA THR A 31 0.62 -1.75 -6.59
C THR A 31 0.32 -2.63 -5.37
N GLU A 32 1.15 -2.56 -4.33
CA GLU A 32 1.05 -3.36 -3.12
C GLU A 32 0.62 -2.50 -1.94
N MET A 33 -0.40 -2.91 -1.19
CA MET A 33 -0.87 -2.17 -0.01
C MET A 33 0.23 -2.06 1.04
N GLY A 34 0.35 -0.88 1.67
CA GLY A 34 1.18 -0.72 2.87
C GLY A 34 0.90 -1.80 3.94
N PRO A 35 1.89 -2.15 4.78
CA PRO A 35 1.84 -3.40 5.54
C PRO A 35 0.80 -3.43 6.66
N VAL A 36 0.14 -2.32 7.01
CA VAL A 36 -0.82 -2.27 8.11
C VAL A 36 -2.19 -1.85 7.61
N ALA A 37 -3.19 -2.65 7.94
CA ALA A 37 -4.60 -2.36 7.67
C ALA A 37 -5.47 -2.65 8.90
N PHE A 38 -6.64 -2.02 8.97
CA PHE A 38 -7.63 -2.41 9.96
C PHE A 38 -8.24 -3.76 9.59
N LEU A 39 -8.14 -4.72 10.52
CA LEU A 39 -8.99 -5.90 10.51
C LEU A 39 -10.38 -5.57 11.06
N TRP A 40 -10.44 -4.67 12.05
CA TRP A 40 -11.69 -4.13 12.59
C TRP A 40 -11.47 -2.77 13.28
N PRO A 41 -12.39 -1.79 13.15
CA PRO A 41 -13.49 -1.72 12.18
C PRO A 41 -12.97 -1.70 10.74
N ALA A 42 -13.81 -2.01 9.75
CA ALA A 42 -13.35 -2.09 8.36
C ALA A 42 -12.81 -0.75 7.85
N ASP A 43 -11.73 -0.82 7.06
CA ASP A 43 -11.13 0.33 6.42
C ASP A 43 -11.96 0.84 5.24
N ARG A 44 -11.73 2.10 4.87
CA ARG A 44 -12.14 2.60 3.56
C ARG A 44 -11.42 1.82 2.47
N PRO A 45 -12.02 1.67 1.28
CA PRO A 45 -11.39 0.98 0.17
C PRO A 45 -9.98 1.52 -0.12
N TRP A 46 -9.00 0.64 -0.06
CA TRP A 46 -7.62 0.97 -0.37
C TRP A 46 -7.42 1.31 -1.84
N SER A 47 -6.48 2.22 -2.10
CA SER A 47 -5.99 2.52 -3.44
C SER A 47 -4.52 2.88 -3.39
N ALA A 48 -3.74 2.18 -4.22
CA ALA A 48 -2.32 2.39 -4.48
C ALA A 48 -1.89 3.87 -4.51
N ASP A 49 -2.59 4.71 -5.26
CA ASP A 49 -2.25 6.12 -5.48
C ASP A 49 -2.59 7.04 -4.30
N ALA A 50 -3.21 6.54 -3.24
CA ALA A 50 -3.67 7.33 -2.12
C ALA A 50 -3.15 6.87 -0.75
N ASP A 51 -2.63 5.65 -0.60
CA ASP A 51 -2.40 5.04 0.70
C ASP A 51 -1.35 5.76 1.58
N ASN A 52 -0.45 6.52 0.95
CA ASN A 52 0.54 7.36 1.60
C ASN A 52 0.12 8.84 1.65
N ILE A 53 -1.15 9.13 1.34
CA ILE A 53 -1.75 10.47 1.31
C ILE A 53 -2.75 10.62 2.46
N ALA A 54 -2.46 11.58 3.34
CA ALA A 54 -3.32 11.95 4.44
C ALA A 54 -4.69 12.51 3.98
N PRO A 55 -5.76 12.36 4.78
CA PRO A 55 -5.76 11.69 6.10
C PRO A 55 -6.07 10.19 6.04
N CYS A 56 -6.64 9.68 4.95
CA CYS A 56 -7.30 8.37 5.01
C CYS A 56 -6.70 7.30 4.12
N GLY A 57 -5.66 7.59 3.35
CA GLY A 57 -5.07 6.57 2.49
C GLY A 57 -5.99 6.11 1.34
N SER A 58 -7.04 6.88 1.04
CA SER A 58 -8.13 6.47 0.16
C SER A 58 -8.76 7.68 -0.50
N ALA A 59 -9.12 7.54 -1.78
CA ALA A 59 -9.94 8.52 -2.50
C ALA A 59 -11.43 8.48 -2.09
N SER A 60 -11.85 7.46 -1.33
CA SER A 60 -13.24 7.28 -0.93
C SER A 60 -13.59 8.11 0.31
N GLY A 61 -14.82 8.64 0.32
CA GLY A 61 -15.43 9.17 1.54
C GLY A 61 -16.05 8.07 2.40
N PRO A 62 -16.63 8.44 3.56
CA PRO A 62 -17.42 7.53 4.38
C PRO A 62 -18.57 6.92 3.59
N THR A 63 -18.71 5.59 3.71
CA THR A 63 -19.83 4.85 3.12
C THR A 63 -20.61 4.14 4.22
N ASN A 64 -20.35 2.85 4.43
CA ASN A 64 -20.95 2.07 5.49
C ASN A 64 -20.13 2.24 6.76
N ARG A 65 -20.76 2.78 7.80
CA ARG A 65 -20.15 2.97 9.12
C ARG A 65 -20.31 1.70 9.96
N THR A 66 -19.26 1.34 10.69
CA THR A 66 -19.31 0.23 11.63
C THR A 66 -19.85 0.70 12.97
N ASP A 67 -20.76 -0.04 13.57
CA ASP A 67 -21.21 0.24 14.94
C ASP A 67 -20.04 0.04 15.91
N PHE A 68 -19.77 1.07 16.72
CA PHE A 68 -18.63 1.11 17.63
C PHE A 68 -19.12 1.48 19.03
N PRO A 69 -18.77 0.71 20.08
CA PRO A 69 -19.32 0.96 21.39
C PRO A 69 -18.72 2.24 22.01
N LEU A 70 -19.55 3.03 22.68
CA LEU A 70 -19.11 4.24 23.41
C LEU A 70 -18.08 3.97 24.51
N SER A 71 -18.02 2.72 25.00
CA SER A 71 -17.11 2.30 26.05
C SER A 71 -16.48 0.95 25.70
N GLN A 72 -15.22 0.73 26.08
CA GLN A 72 -14.51 -0.54 25.88
C GLN A 72 -14.36 -0.95 24.40
N GLY A 73 -14.38 0.02 23.48
CA GLY A 73 -14.08 -0.22 22.08
C GLY A 73 -12.63 -0.61 21.85
N SER A 74 -12.38 -1.31 20.75
CA SER A 74 -11.03 -1.71 20.34
C SER A 74 -10.84 -1.57 18.84
N VAL A 75 -9.60 -1.52 18.40
CA VAL A 75 -9.24 -1.63 16.98
C VAL A 75 -8.35 -2.84 16.82
N SER A 76 -8.55 -3.61 15.75
CA SER A 76 -7.79 -4.80 15.42
C SER A 76 -7.07 -4.55 14.10
N LEU A 77 -5.80 -4.90 14.05
CA LEU A 77 -4.92 -4.72 12.91
C LEU A 77 -4.56 -6.06 12.27
N SER A 78 -4.39 -6.02 10.95
CA SER A 78 -3.62 -7.01 10.21
C SER A 78 -2.31 -6.36 9.78
N ILE A 79 -1.19 -7.01 10.10
CA ILE A 79 0.16 -6.46 9.94
C ILE A 79 0.96 -7.45 9.10
N ALA A 80 1.27 -7.10 7.87
CA ALA A 80 2.03 -7.92 6.94
C ALA A 80 3.55 -7.79 7.16
N ASP A 81 4.01 -6.63 7.61
CA ASP A 81 5.41 -6.32 7.89
C ASP A 81 5.52 -5.27 9.00
N ASP A 82 6.72 -5.11 9.55
CA ASP A 82 7.01 -4.19 10.64
C ASP A 82 6.65 -2.74 10.27
N ALA A 83 6.14 -2.00 11.25
CA ALA A 83 5.82 -0.60 11.12
C ALA A 83 6.16 0.19 12.40
N TRP A 84 6.38 1.49 12.23
CA TRP A 84 6.85 2.40 13.28
C TRP A 84 5.97 3.63 13.40
N ASN A 85 6.07 4.33 14.53
CA ASN A 85 5.31 5.57 14.79
C ASN A 85 3.80 5.39 14.54
N VAL A 86 3.24 4.30 15.04
CA VAL A 86 1.84 3.97 14.82
C VAL A 86 0.99 4.87 15.72
N ALA A 87 0.05 5.59 15.12
CA ALA A 87 -0.85 6.48 15.80
C ALA A 87 -2.29 6.17 15.40
N PHE A 88 -3.15 6.06 16.41
CA PHE A 88 -4.59 6.03 16.23
C PHE A 88 -5.17 7.36 16.68
N SER A 89 -5.82 8.06 15.78
CA SER A 89 -6.46 9.34 16.06
C SER A 89 -7.93 9.28 15.67
N ILE A 90 -8.77 10.13 16.27
CA ILE A 90 -10.20 10.18 15.97
C ILE A 90 -10.65 11.58 15.60
N ALA A 91 -11.55 11.66 14.63
CA ALA A 91 -12.30 12.86 14.28
C ALA A 91 -13.79 12.60 14.49
N TYR A 92 -14.44 13.46 15.28
CA TYR A 92 -15.88 13.41 15.55
C TYR A 92 -16.67 14.23 14.51
N ASP A 93 -16.47 13.90 13.23
CA ASP A 93 -17.15 14.52 12.10
C ASP A 93 -17.78 13.45 11.20
N ASN A 94 -18.79 13.84 10.42
CA ASN A 94 -19.41 12.99 9.42
C ASN A 94 -18.52 12.72 8.22
N ASP A 95 -17.56 13.59 7.90
CA ASP A 95 -16.66 13.38 6.77
C ASP A 95 -15.36 14.21 6.92
N PRO A 96 -14.43 13.81 7.80
CA PRO A 96 -13.17 14.52 7.98
C PRO A 96 -12.32 14.46 6.70
N LYS A 97 -11.76 15.62 6.32
CA LYS A 97 -11.04 15.80 5.05
C LYS A 97 -9.60 16.25 5.22
N ALA A 98 -9.21 16.70 6.41
CA ALA A 98 -7.89 17.21 6.68
C ALA A 98 -7.24 16.47 7.86
N GLN A 99 -5.90 16.37 7.84
CA GLN A 99 -5.15 15.82 8.96
C GLN A 99 -5.42 16.57 10.28
N SER A 100 -5.71 17.87 10.19
CA SER A 100 -6.06 18.71 11.35
C SER A 100 -7.39 18.35 12.00
N ASP A 101 -8.24 17.54 11.37
CA ASP A 101 -9.51 17.09 11.95
C ASP A 101 -9.26 16.00 13.02
N PHE A 102 -8.13 15.30 12.94
CA PHE A 102 -7.73 14.19 13.80
C PHE A 102 -6.85 14.68 14.97
N THR A 103 -7.46 15.44 15.87
CA THR A 103 -6.74 16.12 16.96
C THR A 103 -6.57 15.26 18.22
N GLN A 104 -7.36 14.20 18.38
CA GLN A 104 -7.35 13.35 19.56
C GLN A 104 -6.73 11.99 19.22
N GLN A 105 -5.56 11.71 19.81
CA GLN A 105 -5.00 10.37 19.83
C GLN A 105 -5.81 9.50 20.81
N VAL A 106 -6.19 8.30 20.37
CA VAL A 106 -7.07 7.41 21.13
C VAL A 106 -6.41 6.09 21.55
N VAL A 107 -5.18 5.86 21.11
CA VAL A 107 -4.34 4.79 21.64
C VAL A 107 -2.94 5.35 21.88
N ASP A 108 -2.45 5.20 23.11
CA ASP A 108 -1.19 5.78 23.54
C ASP A 108 0.00 4.85 23.29
N ASN A 109 1.16 5.44 23.00
CA ASN A 109 2.50 4.82 23.09
C ASN A 109 2.77 3.58 22.20
N ILE A 110 2.36 3.59 20.93
CA ILE A 110 2.72 2.53 19.98
C ILE A 110 3.93 2.97 19.14
N THR A 111 5.13 2.58 19.58
CA THR A 111 6.37 2.98 18.88
C THR A 111 6.67 2.10 17.66
N ALA A 112 6.35 0.81 17.75
CA ALA A 112 6.59 -0.18 16.72
C ALA A 112 5.61 -1.34 16.84
N ILE A 113 5.27 -1.92 15.70
CA ILE A 113 4.45 -3.12 15.58
C ILE A 113 5.14 -4.11 14.64
N GLU A 114 4.90 -5.39 14.86
CA GLU A 114 5.52 -6.48 14.10
C GLU A 114 4.46 -7.23 13.30
N ALA A 115 4.89 -7.91 12.24
CA ALA A 115 4.02 -8.77 11.43
C ALA A 115 3.16 -9.72 12.29
N GLY A 116 1.86 -9.79 12.00
CA GLY A 116 0.88 -10.57 12.73
C GLY A 116 -0.48 -9.86 12.88
N HIS A 117 -1.15 -10.14 14.01
CA HIS A 117 -2.38 -9.48 14.40
C HIS A 117 -2.19 -8.81 15.75
N GLN A 118 -2.68 -7.59 15.88
CA GLN A 118 -2.60 -6.85 17.12
C GLN A 118 -3.89 -6.08 17.38
N CYS A 119 -4.31 -6.04 18.63
CA CYS A 119 -5.52 -5.37 19.05
C CYS A 119 -5.23 -4.32 20.12
N TYR A 120 -5.83 -3.14 19.95
CA TYR A 120 -5.65 -2.03 20.84
C TYR A 120 -6.97 -1.56 21.40
N LYS A 121 -7.03 -1.33 22.71
CA LYS A 121 -8.17 -0.68 23.34
C LYS A 121 -8.13 0.81 23.03
N VAL A 122 -9.27 1.33 22.60
CA VAL A 122 -9.47 2.77 22.38
C VAL A 122 -9.76 3.41 23.73
N ALA A 123 -9.13 4.55 23.98
CA ALA A 123 -9.34 5.36 25.19
C ALA A 123 -10.80 5.80 25.32
N ASP A 124 -11.16 6.24 26.53
CA ASP A 124 -12.52 6.67 26.82
C ASP A 124 -12.95 7.84 25.92
N ILE A 125 -14.14 7.71 25.36
CA ILE A 125 -14.75 8.71 24.48
C ILE A 125 -15.28 9.88 25.34
N PRO A 126 -15.13 11.15 24.92
CA PRO A 126 -15.64 12.28 25.69
C PRO A 126 -17.15 12.17 25.96
N ASP A 127 -17.59 12.52 27.18
CA ASP A 127 -19.00 12.45 27.61
C ASP A 127 -19.96 13.28 26.74
N THR A 128 -19.43 14.18 25.90
CA THR A 128 -20.21 14.96 24.92
C THR A 128 -20.67 14.16 23.71
N VAL A 129 -20.11 12.95 23.50
CA VAL A 129 -20.43 12.06 22.39
C VAL A 129 -21.47 11.04 22.85
N GLY A 130 -22.58 10.95 22.12
CA GLY A 130 -23.67 10.03 22.41
C GLY A 130 -23.91 9.00 21.30
N PRO A 131 -24.82 8.03 21.52
CA PRO A 131 -25.20 7.06 20.50
C PRO A 131 -25.70 7.75 19.24
N GLY A 132 -25.40 7.19 18.07
CA GLY A 132 -25.69 7.74 16.75
C GLY A 132 -24.70 8.80 16.26
N THR A 133 -23.70 9.18 17.08
CA THR A 133 -22.66 10.12 16.64
C THR A 133 -21.71 9.43 15.68
N ASN A 134 -21.48 10.05 14.53
CA ASN A 134 -20.53 9.58 13.54
C ASN A 134 -19.11 10.05 13.87
N ALA A 135 -18.14 9.19 13.63
CA ALA A 135 -16.73 9.52 13.75
C ALA A 135 -15.89 8.71 12.75
N THR A 136 -14.63 9.09 12.58
CA THR A 136 -13.66 8.33 11.80
C THR A 136 -12.42 8.12 12.65
N ILE A 137 -11.99 6.86 12.76
CA ILE A 137 -10.70 6.50 13.34
C ILE A 137 -9.67 6.49 12.22
N GLN A 138 -8.60 7.24 12.39
CA GLN A 138 -7.43 7.24 11.52
C GLN A 138 -6.35 6.36 12.12
N LEU A 139 -5.72 5.56 11.27
CA LEU A 139 -4.44 4.91 11.49
C LEU A 139 -3.39 5.67 10.67
N GLU A 140 -2.34 6.15 11.32
CA GLU A 140 -1.13 6.68 10.69
C GLU A 140 0.06 5.82 11.14
N TYR A 141 0.93 5.44 10.22
CA TYR A 141 2.14 4.68 10.55
C TYR A 141 3.24 4.92 9.52
N TRP A 142 4.47 4.57 9.87
CA TRP A 142 5.62 4.61 8.98
C TRP A 142 6.07 3.19 8.64
N SER A 143 6.37 2.95 7.37
CA SER A 143 7.05 1.74 6.93
C SER A 143 7.97 2.03 5.74
N SER A 144 8.86 1.11 5.43
CA SER A 144 9.80 1.17 4.31
C SER A 144 9.43 0.10 3.29
N MET A 145 9.37 0.47 2.00
CA MET A 145 9.25 -0.47 0.88
C MET A 145 10.60 -0.51 0.17
N ASP A 146 11.13 -1.70 -0.12
CA ASP A 146 12.54 -1.89 -0.52
C ASP A 146 12.88 -1.19 -1.86
N ASP A 147 12.00 -1.27 -2.86
CA ASP A 147 12.16 -0.62 -4.16
C ASP A 147 11.53 0.80 -4.22
N GLU A 148 11.06 1.35 -3.09
CA GLU A 148 10.57 2.73 -3.00
C GLU A 148 11.45 3.62 -2.15
N LEU A 149 11.64 4.87 -2.61
CA LEU A 149 12.43 5.89 -1.91
C LEU A 149 13.84 5.46 -1.46
N GLY A 150 14.38 4.36 -1.99
CA GLY A 150 15.64 3.76 -1.56
C GLY A 150 15.56 3.09 -0.19
N GLY A 151 14.45 2.41 0.13
CA GLY A 151 14.22 1.73 1.42
C GLY A 151 14.03 2.69 2.60
N ARG A 152 13.66 3.95 2.33
CA ARG A 152 13.43 4.94 3.39
C ARG A 152 11.98 4.89 3.86
N ASN A 153 11.78 5.22 5.13
CA ASN A 153 10.43 5.28 5.71
C ASN A 153 9.55 6.31 4.99
N GLN A 154 8.32 5.89 4.71
CA GLN A 154 7.23 6.74 4.26
C GLN A 154 6.01 6.54 5.16
N SER A 155 5.17 7.57 5.23
CA SER A 155 3.93 7.57 6.00
C SER A 155 2.80 6.93 5.22
N PHE A 156 2.03 6.08 5.87
CA PHE A 156 0.82 5.46 5.34
C PHE A 156 -0.37 5.78 6.24
N TYR A 157 -1.54 5.76 5.63
CA TYR A 157 -2.79 6.18 6.26
C TYR A 157 -3.89 5.18 5.97
N ALA A 158 -4.79 4.98 6.93
CA ALA A 158 -6.05 4.30 6.72
C ALA A 158 -7.13 4.93 7.60
N CYS A 159 -8.37 4.91 7.14
CA CYS A 159 -9.51 5.36 7.94
C CYS A 159 -10.54 4.26 8.08
N ALA A 160 -11.10 4.14 9.27
CA ALA A 160 -12.27 3.33 9.57
C ALA A 160 -13.41 4.23 10.03
N ASP A 161 -14.54 4.20 9.32
CA ASP A 161 -15.69 5.04 9.63
C ASP A 161 -16.64 4.30 10.58
N ILE A 162 -17.03 4.98 11.66
CA ILE A 162 -17.83 4.39 12.74
C ILE A 162 -19.06 5.21 13.07
N THR A 163 -20.03 4.56 13.70
CA THR A 163 -21.17 5.18 14.37
C THR A 163 -21.18 4.70 15.81
N PHE A 164 -21.23 5.61 16.77
CA PHE A 164 -21.25 5.22 18.18
C PHE A 164 -22.58 4.56 18.56
N VAL A 165 -22.52 3.49 19.33
CA VAL A 165 -23.68 2.81 19.91
C VAL A 165 -23.52 2.61 21.41
N ASP A 166 -24.63 2.44 22.12
CA ASP A 166 -24.59 2.02 23.52
C ASP A 166 -23.98 0.62 23.63
N ILE A 167 -23.23 0.35 24.69
CA ILE A 167 -22.61 -0.97 24.93
C ILE A 167 -23.62 -2.12 24.94
N LYS A 168 -24.87 -1.84 25.34
CA LYS A 168 -25.96 -2.83 25.37
C LYS A 168 -26.47 -3.21 23.97
N ASP A 169 -26.22 -2.35 22.99
CA ASP A 169 -26.64 -2.49 21.59
C ASP A 169 -25.46 -2.94 20.71
N PHE A 170 -24.30 -3.22 21.32
CA PHE A 170 -23.10 -3.73 20.65
C PHE A 170 -22.98 -5.24 20.87
N ASP A 171 -23.23 -6.03 19.82
CA ASP A 171 -23.24 -7.50 19.85
C ASP A 171 -22.11 -8.14 19.01
N ILE A 172 -21.21 -7.32 18.46
CA ILE A 172 -20.11 -7.77 17.62
C ILE A 172 -18.97 -8.31 18.50
N GLN A 173 -18.57 -9.55 18.24
CA GLN A 173 -17.32 -10.09 18.77
C GLN A 173 -16.15 -9.59 17.93
N VAL A 174 -15.46 -8.55 18.42
CA VAL A 174 -14.25 -8.02 17.78
C VAL A 174 -13.15 -9.10 17.79
N PRO A 175 -12.47 -9.37 16.65
CA PRO A 175 -11.34 -10.29 16.58
C PRO A 175 -10.10 -9.67 17.24
N CYS A 176 -10.18 -9.51 18.56
CA CYS A 176 -9.18 -8.85 19.38
C CYS A 176 -8.23 -9.88 19.97
N PHE A 177 -7.15 -10.20 19.24
CA PHE A 177 -6.10 -11.09 19.69
C PHE A 177 -4.74 -10.57 19.22
N ASP A 178 -3.72 -10.79 20.04
CA ASP A 178 -2.33 -10.41 19.74
C ASP A 178 -1.54 -11.67 19.41
N VAL A 179 -1.02 -11.74 18.19
CA VAL A 179 -0.17 -12.84 17.73
C VAL A 179 0.89 -12.27 16.80
N LYS A 180 2.16 -12.55 17.10
CA LYS A 180 3.30 -12.13 16.28
C LYS A 180 3.81 -13.27 15.41
N ALA A 181 4.23 -12.96 14.19
CA ALA A 181 4.82 -13.94 13.27
C ALA A 181 6.06 -14.63 13.88
N SER A 182 6.84 -13.92 14.69
CA SER A 182 8.02 -14.43 15.39
C SER A 182 7.72 -15.50 16.44
N GLU A 183 6.47 -15.58 16.92
CA GLU A 183 6.06 -16.54 17.95
C GLU A 183 5.67 -17.90 17.33
N PHE A 184 5.46 -17.95 16.01
CA PHE A 184 5.23 -19.19 15.29
C PHE A 184 6.55 -19.95 15.10
N ASN A 185 6.77 -20.91 16.00
CA ASN A 185 7.76 -21.95 15.78
C ASN A 185 7.19 -22.93 14.75
N LEU A 186 7.56 -22.77 13.48
CA LEU A 186 7.40 -23.86 12.52
C LEU A 186 8.13 -25.08 13.08
N PRO A 187 7.51 -26.28 13.12
CA PRO A 187 8.24 -27.49 13.45
C PRO A 187 9.47 -27.53 12.57
N LYS A 188 10.66 -27.54 13.18
CA LYS A 188 11.85 -27.96 12.43
C LYS A 188 11.50 -29.33 11.89
N ASP A 189 11.61 -29.51 10.57
CA ASP A 189 11.69 -30.83 9.94
C ASP A 189 12.98 -31.51 10.43
N ASP A 190 13.04 -31.85 11.71
CA ASP A 190 14.01 -32.79 12.22
C ASP A 190 13.53 -34.16 11.79
N SER A 191 14.21 -34.73 10.81
CA SER A 191 14.17 -36.14 10.45
C SER A 191 14.72 -36.99 11.61
N GLY A 192 14.06 -36.94 12.76
CA GLY A 192 14.40 -37.64 13.99
C GLY A 192 13.18 -38.40 14.46
N SER A 193 13.19 -39.70 14.18
CA SER A 193 12.29 -40.64 14.82
C SER A 193 12.53 -40.60 16.33
N ASP A 194 11.59 -40.08 17.11
CA ASP A 194 11.41 -40.54 18.48
C ASP A 194 9.97 -40.35 18.98
N SER A 195 9.43 -41.44 19.51
CA SER A 195 8.14 -41.51 20.20
C SER A 195 8.25 -40.93 21.61
N ALA A 196 7.33 -40.06 21.99
CA ALA A 196 6.78 -40.05 23.34
C ALA A 196 5.42 -39.34 23.39
N THR A 197 4.42 -40.11 23.79
CA THR A 197 3.11 -39.74 24.32
C THR A 197 3.17 -38.70 25.44
N THR A 198 2.33 -37.67 25.38
CA THR A 198 1.51 -37.21 26.52
C THR A 198 0.30 -36.40 26.02
N GLU A 199 -0.91 -36.84 26.37
CA GLU A 199 -2.15 -36.06 26.25
C GLU A 199 -2.10 -34.78 27.10
N PRO A 200 -2.99 -33.82 26.84
CA PRO A 200 -4.14 -33.71 27.73
C PRO A 200 -5.51 -33.72 27.03
N SER A 201 -6.49 -34.00 27.89
CA SER A 201 -7.85 -34.43 27.66
C SER A 201 -8.78 -33.50 26.86
N ALA A 202 -9.63 -34.20 26.10
CA ALA A 202 -10.93 -33.91 25.53
C ALA A 202 -11.83 -32.85 26.19
N SER A 203 -12.64 -32.17 25.36
CA SER A 203 -14.12 -32.34 25.37
C SER A 203 -14.79 -31.62 24.20
N GLY A 204 -15.63 -32.32 23.43
CA GLY A 204 -16.67 -31.69 22.59
C GLY A 204 -16.92 -32.39 21.25
N GLU A 205 -18.08 -33.03 21.12
CA GLU A 205 -18.52 -33.98 20.10
C GLU A 205 -18.55 -33.52 18.64
N VAL A 206 -18.34 -34.52 17.79
CA VAL A 206 -18.62 -34.57 16.36
C VAL A 206 -20.11 -34.42 16.05
N ASN A 207 -20.42 -33.58 15.06
CA ASN A 207 -21.50 -33.85 14.12
C ASN A 207 -20.99 -33.56 12.71
N ALA A 208 -20.74 -34.64 11.98
CA ALA A 208 -20.36 -34.64 10.59
C ALA A 208 -21.58 -35.06 9.77
N GLU A 209 -22.13 -34.15 8.96
CA GLU A 209 -22.85 -34.50 7.72
C GLU A 209 -22.53 -33.48 6.62
N ASN A 210 -21.56 -33.88 5.81
CA ASN A 210 -21.39 -33.73 4.36
C ASN A 210 -22.22 -32.69 3.58
N SER A 211 -21.56 -31.71 2.96
CA SER A 211 -21.54 -31.53 1.49
C SER A 211 -20.72 -30.30 1.06
N GLY A 212 -19.83 -30.49 0.07
CA GLY A 212 -19.29 -29.39 -0.74
C GLY A 212 -17.76 -29.26 -0.80
N ASP A 213 -17.07 -30.33 -1.22
CA ASP A 213 -15.71 -30.24 -1.76
C ASP A 213 -15.69 -29.36 -3.02
N PHE A 214 -15.04 -28.19 -2.94
CA PHE A 214 -14.47 -27.47 -4.08
C PHE A 214 -13.36 -26.53 -3.58
N GLY A 215 -12.12 -26.78 -3.99
CA GLY A 215 -11.04 -25.78 -3.86
C GLY A 215 -9.65 -26.25 -3.50
N SER A 216 -9.28 -27.48 -3.88
CA SER A 216 -7.92 -27.96 -4.17
C SER A 216 -6.73 -27.14 -3.61
N GLY A 217 -6.15 -27.68 -2.54
CA GLY A 217 -4.81 -27.33 -2.08
C GLY A 217 -3.75 -27.59 -3.17
N LEU A 218 -3.00 -26.54 -3.50
CA LEU A 218 -1.72 -26.68 -4.19
C LEU A 218 -0.65 -26.82 -3.12
N THR A 219 -0.02 -28.00 -3.08
CA THR A 219 1.10 -28.28 -2.18
C THR A 219 2.22 -27.26 -2.43
N SER A 220 2.94 -26.85 -1.38
CA SER A 220 4.02 -25.85 -1.48
C SER A 220 5.12 -26.23 -2.48
N GLY A 221 5.22 -27.50 -2.89
CA GLY A 221 6.09 -27.96 -3.98
C GLY A 221 5.64 -27.54 -5.39
N ALA A 222 4.35 -27.26 -5.61
CA ALA A 222 3.82 -26.82 -6.91
C ALA A 222 4.10 -25.33 -7.18
N LYS A 223 4.14 -24.49 -6.13
CA LYS A 223 4.42 -23.05 -6.25
C LYS A 223 5.89 -22.76 -6.65
N ALA A 224 6.83 -23.58 -6.18
CA ALA A 224 8.25 -23.45 -6.53
C ALA A 224 8.58 -23.89 -7.97
N GLY A 225 7.82 -24.83 -8.55
CA GLY A 225 8.04 -25.32 -9.91
C GLY A 225 7.62 -24.34 -11.01
N ILE A 226 6.58 -23.51 -10.76
CA ILE A 226 6.03 -22.58 -11.75
C ILE A 226 6.97 -21.39 -11.98
N ALA A 227 7.67 -20.90 -10.94
CA ALA A 227 8.60 -19.77 -11.06
C ALA A 227 9.84 -20.10 -11.92
N VAL A 228 10.36 -21.32 -11.86
CA VAL A 228 11.54 -21.73 -12.64
C VAL A 228 11.16 -22.17 -14.07
N GLY A 229 9.95 -22.71 -14.26
CA GLY A 229 9.48 -23.17 -15.57
C GLY A 229 9.26 -22.06 -16.60
N VAL A 230 8.81 -20.87 -16.16
CA VAL A 230 8.53 -19.72 -17.06
C VAL A 230 9.81 -19.17 -17.69
N ILE A 231 10.93 -19.17 -16.98
CA ILE A 231 12.22 -18.64 -17.47
C ILE A 231 12.78 -19.52 -18.59
N VAL A 232 12.71 -20.84 -18.45
CA VAL A 232 13.24 -21.76 -19.48
C VAL A 232 12.34 -21.79 -20.72
N ALA A 233 11.01 -21.75 -20.54
CA ALA A 233 10.07 -21.73 -21.65
C ALA A 233 10.12 -20.40 -22.45
N SER A 234 10.25 -19.26 -21.77
CA SER A 234 10.37 -17.95 -22.44
C SER A 234 11.68 -17.81 -23.23
N LEU A 235 12.81 -18.30 -22.69
CA LEU A 235 14.09 -18.32 -23.41
C LEU A 235 14.05 -19.24 -24.64
N ALA A 236 13.36 -20.38 -24.57
CA ALA A 236 13.19 -21.28 -25.70
C ALA A 236 12.34 -20.66 -26.83
N VAL A 237 11.26 -19.93 -26.48
CA VAL A 237 10.41 -19.23 -27.46
C VAL A 237 11.16 -18.08 -28.12
N VAL A 238 11.88 -17.25 -27.35
CA VAL A 238 12.69 -16.15 -27.91
C VAL A 238 13.81 -16.70 -28.81
N GLY A 239 14.47 -17.78 -28.39
CA GLY A 239 15.47 -18.48 -29.20
C GLY A 239 14.89 -19.04 -30.51
N ALA A 240 13.71 -19.65 -30.47
CA ALA A 240 13.03 -20.18 -31.66
C ALA A 240 12.61 -19.07 -32.62
N VAL A 241 12.08 -17.95 -32.12
CA VAL A 241 11.70 -16.80 -32.94
C VAL A 241 12.93 -16.15 -33.59
N ALA A 242 14.01 -15.93 -32.82
CA ALA A 242 15.26 -15.41 -33.35
C ALA A 242 15.87 -16.32 -34.42
N PHE A 243 15.85 -17.64 -34.21
CA PHE A 243 16.35 -18.61 -35.18
C PHE A 243 15.54 -18.61 -36.49
N VAL A 244 14.20 -18.54 -36.41
CA VAL A 244 13.34 -18.47 -37.61
C VAL A 244 13.54 -17.16 -38.38
N VAL A 245 13.67 -16.02 -37.68
CA VAL A 245 13.93 -14.73 -38.32
C VAL A 245 15.31 -14.71 -38.99
N LEU A 246 16.35 -15.22 -38.32
CA LEU A 246 17.70 -15.29 -38.90
C LEU A 246 17.78 -16.27 -40.07
N ARG A 247 17.03 -17.39 -40.02
CA ARG A 247 16.94 -18.33 -41.14
C ARG A 247 16.23 -17.73 -42.35
N LYS A 248 15.20 -16.89 -42.14
CA LYS A 248 14.52 -16.16 -43.23
C LYS A 248 15.38 -15.04 -43.82
N ARG A 249 16.21 -14.36 -43.01
CA ARG A 249 17.12 -13.30 -43.49
C ARG A 249 18.28 -13.83 -44.35
N LYS A 250 18.68 -15.09 -44.19
CA LYS A 250 19.67 -15.73 -45.09
C LYS A 250 19.09 -16.13 -46.46
N SER A 251 17.79 -15.97 -46.68
CA SER A 251 17.12 -16.26 -47.95
C SER A 251 16.70 -15.01 -48.73
N ALA A 252 17.05 -13.80 -48.28
CA ALA A 252 16.80 -12.57 -49.03
C ALA A 252 18.09 -12.12 -49.75
N PRO A 253 18.11 -12.04 -51.10
CA PRO A 253 19.20 -11.40 -51.81
C PRO A 253 19.19 -9.89 -51.51
N VAL A 254 20.39 -9.34 -51.34
CA VAL A 254 20.64 -7.93 -51.05
C VAL A 254 20.46 -7.13 -52.33
N ASP A 255 19.38 -6.36 -52.43
CA ASP A 255 19.26 -5.30 -53.43
C ASP A 255 19.32 -3.93 -52.75
N GLN A 256 20.42 -3.26 -53.05
CA GLN A 256 20.77 -1.89 -52.80
C GLN A 256 20.02 -1.01 -53.81
N GLU A 257 19.24 -0.02 -53.37
CA GLU A 257 19.09 1.20 -54.15
C GLU A 257 18.67 2.37 -53.24
N ARG A 258 19.48 3.41 -53.33
CA ARG A 258 19.46 4.69 -52.65
C ARG A 258 18.72 5.68 -53.54
N ALA A 259 17.70 6.38 -53.05
CA ALA A 259 17.20 7.57 -53.74
C ALA A 259 16.62 8.60 -52.75
N ILE A 260 17.40 9.66 -52.50
CA ILE A 260 16.93 10.97 -52.06
C ILE A 260 17.22 11.94 -53.21
N PRO A 261 16.27 12.80 -53.60
CA PRO A 261 16.60 14.16 -54.01
C PRO A 261 15.78 15.16 -53.17
N ALA A 262 16.42 16.02 -52.39
CA ALA A 262 17.09 17.26 -52.78
C ALA A 262 16.17 18.48 -52.57
N SER A 263 16.67 19.37 -51.71
CA SER A 263 16.10 20.59 -51.15
C SER A 263 15.75 21.66 -52.19
N LYS A 264 14.67 22.41 -51.91
CA LYS A 264 14.23 23.60 -52.64
C LYS A 264 14.46 24.84 -51.79
N GLY A 265 15.14 25.85 -52.35
CA GLY A 265 14.95 27.26 -52.01
C GLY A 265 16.08 27.96 -51.25
N MET A 266 17.00 28.59 -51.98
CA MET A 266 17.68 29.81 -51.56
C MET A 266 17.50 30.85 -52.67
N ALA A 267 17.03 32.03 -52.31
CA ALA A 267 17.09 33.25 -53.11
C ALA A 267 17.91 34.28 -52.34
N GLU A 268 19.03 34.69 -52.96
CA GLU A 268 19.54 36.07 -53.16
C GLU A 268 19.07 37.21 -52.25
N VAL A 269 19.84 38.26 -51.89
CA VAL A 269 21.25 38.71 -51.86
C VAL A 269 21.19 40.09 -51.15
N ALA A 270 22.23 40.49 -50.44
CA ALA A 270 22.79 41.86 -50.51
C ALA A 270 24.00 42.00 -49.58
N SER A 271 25.16 42.39 -50.13
CA SER A 271 25.84 43.63 -49.72
C SER A 271 27.13 43.81 -50.52
N VAL A 272 27.28 45.02 -51.06
CA VAL A 272 28.32 45.47 -51.96
C VAL A 272 29.55 45.93 -51.18
N ASN A 273 30.70 45.35 -51.54
CA ASN A 273 32.00 45.94 -51.81
C ASN A 273 32.43 47.25 -51.06
N SER A 274 33.58 47.17 -50.38
CA SER A 274 34.45 48.32 -50.11
C SER A 274 35.90 47.91 -50.38
N ARG A 275 36.57 48.63 -51.29
CA ARG A 275 38.02 48.60 -51.47
C ARG A 275 38.50 50.00 -51.85
N ASN A 276 39.51 50.44 -51.09
CA ASN A 276 40.49 51.53 -51.25
C ASN A 276 40.36 52.50 -52.43
#